data_AF-A0A919BUS1-F1
#
_entry.id   AF-A0A919BUS1-F1
#
_cell.length_a   1.000
_cell.length_b   1.000
_cell.length_c   1.000
_cell.angle_alpha   90.00
_cell.angle_beta   90.00
_cell.angle_gamma   90.00
#
_symmetry.space_group_name_H-M   'P 1'
#
loop_
_entity.id
_entity.type
_entity.pdbx_description
1 polymer ?
#
loop_
_entity_poly.entity_id
_entity_poly.type
_entity_poly.pdbx_seq_one_letter_code
_entity_poly.pdbx_strand_id
1 'polypeptide(L)'
;MDRRLIQTAVFGNPDSDEPALCPETPEELEAFRREHAGVTIWCGTQFEGGCGRQLTTRLCTDKICHFAHYGSGGTGGPCGRKDRGKDDANHLFAKAHVKSWLRTQGIEAEFTFPEPLGSAVMVHLPDGRTILVHLDRNQPVTWDPATWETILGPGVRDTHALIQRGYLHRVRFVDRPGGGRVMQFGTELHGRGTEHWDALDDIVLTPASLVSRTRPAPVRAPAPAPRPADAPTDREIVTITRGTSRDPRRTDPAHELLRHLDIDHDSPRKIKDAIEAIPRLLETDLHPDDANRLRVALPKCLRRLEANAQRRQKAVQQLRENPTEALYYEAVRLLEDDPEAPQEEKDVVAAHTARIEQARAVKEAARRAAQERAREEKRRAEQERRDAWLQEMIDRQEAWERQLAARKALVAQRVAQAAEQRHQQDRQAHAGKVAPLAPAVRGALKKAAREHRVTTWPELRDKTGIRQLGQLNHGDKVELLALVEADTTPETPLLSTLLVTDDDSASINLHRDISRLLGRPLPSSDTDLLEQLAHDRTQLHNQR
;
A
#
# COMPACT_ATOMS: atom_id res chain seq x y z
N MET A 1 7.27 -26.79 -12.32
CA MET A 1 6.87 -25.66 -11.45
C MET A 1 7.29 -24.37 -12.12
N ASP A 2 6.36 -23.45 -12.34
CA ASP A 2 6.64 -22.09 -12.82
C ASP A 2 7.43 -21.34 -11.73
N ARG A 3 8.61 -20.81 -12.06
CA ARG A 3 9.52 -20.12 -11.11
C ARG A 3 9.22 -18.62 -11.00
N ARG A 4 8.11 -18.16 -11.59
CA ARG A 4 7.76 -16.74 -11.76
C ARG A 4 6.68 -16.33 -10.75
N LEU A 5 6.91 -15.25 -10.01
CA LEU A 5 6.06 -14.79 -8.89
C LEU A 5 4.90 -13.93 -9.43
N ILE A 6 3.67 -14.46 -9.44
CA ILE A 6 2.48 -13.74 -9.93
C ILE A 6 1.91 -12.88 -8.81
N GLN A 7 1.84 -11.57 -9.00
CA GLN A 7 1.31 -10.65 -7.97
C GLN A 7 -0.15 -10.27 -8.17
N THR A 8 -0.69 -10.38 -9.39
CA THR A 8 -2.06 -9.94 -9.70
C THR A 8 -2.93 -11.09 -10.22
N ALA A 9 -4.22 -11.01 -9.90
CA ALA A 9 -5.24 -11.98 -10.28
C ALA A 9 -6.61 -11.28 -10.36
N VAL A 10 -7.67 -12.04 -10.61
CA VAL A 10 -9.07 -11.57 -10.52
C VAL A 10 -9.87 -12.47 -9.59
N PHE A 11 -10.88 -11.91 -8.93
CA PHE A 11 -11.76 -12.65 -8.02
C PHE A 11 -12.94 -13.30 -8.74
N GLY A 12 -13.41 -14.44 -8.22
CA GLY A 12 -14.65 -15.12 -8.61
C GLY A 12 -14.54 -16.00 -9.85
N ASN A 13 -14.15 -15.44 -11.00
CA ASN A 13 -14.09 -16.16 -12.28
C ASN A 13 -13.02 -15.56 -13.21
N PRO A 14 -12.57 -16.26 -14.26
CA PRO A 14 -11.47 -15.78 -15.11
C PRO A 14 -11.79 -14.55 -15.97
N ASP A 15 -13.06 -14.26 -16.23
CA ASP A 15 -13.48 -13.09 -17.04
C ASP A 15 -13.88 -11.89 -16.15
N SER A 16 -13.70 -12.02 -14.84
CA SER A 16 -13.97 -10.97 -13.86
C SER A 16 -13.09 -9.75 -14.09
N ASP A 17 -13.68 -8.57 -13.86
CA ASP A 17 -13.01 -7.28 -13.88
C ASP A 17 -12.64 -6.79 -12.47
N GLU A 18 -12.84 -7.63 -11.44
CA GLU A 18 -12.48 -7.34 -10.04
C GLU A 18 -11.05 -7.79 -9.74
N PRO A 19 -10.08 -6.87 -9.66
CA PRO A 19 -8.68 -7.22 -9.50
C PRO A 19 -8.35 -7.64 -8.07
N ALA A 20 -7.46 -8.63 -7.95
CA ALA A 20 -6.84 -9.07 -6.72
C ALA A 20 -5.34 -8.79 -6.78
N LEU A 21 -4.78 -8.24 -5.69
CA LEU A 21 -3.34 -8.09 -5.50
C LEU A 21 -2.90 -8.98 -4.35
N CYS A 22 -1.94 -9.87 -4.61
CA CYS A 22 -1.38 -10.74 -3.57
C CYS A 22 -0.60 -9.88 -2.57
N PRO A 23 -0.87 -9.98 -1.25
CA PRO A 23 0.02 -9.38 -0.25
C PRO A 23 1.40 -10.02 -0.31
N GLU A 24 2.44 -9.22 -0.05
CA GLU A 24 3.83 -9.67 -0.16
C GLU A 24 4.34 -10.36 1.10
N THR A 25 3.76 -10.05 2.26
CA THR A 25 4.16 -10.59 3.56
C THR A 25 3.30 -11.78 4.00
N PRO A 26 3.82 -12.73 4.79
CA PRO A 26 3.05 -13.85 5.31
C PRO A 26 1.83 -13.42 6.14
N GLU A 27 2.00 -12.43 7.03
CA GLU A 27 0.97 -11.98 7.96
C GLU A 27 -0.21 -11.34 7.20
N GLU A 28 0.10 -10.50 6.20
CA GLU A 28 -0.92 -9.90 5.34
C GLU A 28 -1.58 -10.93 4.42
N LEU A 29 -0.84 -11.93 3.93
CA LEU A 29 -1.41 -13.00 3.14
C LEU A 29 -2.42 -13.84 3.95
N GLU A 30 -2.13 -14.08 5.22
CA GLU A 30 -3.06 -14.77 6.13
C GLU A 30 -4.30 -13.93 6.44
N ALA A 31 -4.16 -12.61 6.61
CA ALA A 31 -5.30 -11.70 6.70
C ALA A 31 -6.14 -11.72 5.42
N PHE A 32 -5.51 -11.60 4.25
CA PHE A 32 -6.16 -11.67 2.94
C PHE A 32 -6.91 -12.99 2.73
N ARG A 33 -6.33 -14.13 3.13
CA ARG A 33 -7.00 -15.44 3.08
C ARG A 33 -8.25 -15.51 3.94
N ARG A 34 -8.23 -14.87 5.11
CA ARG A 34 -9.40 -14.81 6.01
C ARG A 34 -10.47 -13.88 5.45
N GLU A 35 -10.08 -12.72 4.93
CA GLU A 35 -11.00 -11.74 4.33
C GLU A 35 -11.71 -12.29 3.09
N HIS A 36 -10.97 -13.01 2.24
CA HIS A 36 -11.49 -13.58 1.00
C HIS A 36 -11.79 -15.09 1.10
N ALA A 37 -12.12 -15.57 2.31
CA ALA A 37 -12.47 -16.97 2.52
C ALA A 37 -13.70 -17.36 1.67
N GLY A 38 -13.57 -18.42 0.87
CA GLY A 38 -14.63 -18.88 -0.04
C GLY A 38 -14.69 -18.17 -1.39
N VAL A 39 -13.85 -17.16 -1.64
CA VAL A 39 -13.72 -16.51 -2.94
C VAL A 39 -12.61 -17.18 -3.75
N THR A 40 -12.89 -17.58 -4.98
CA THR A 40 -11.89 -18.17 -5.88
C THR A 40 -11.06 -17.07 -6.57
N ILE A 41 -9.81 -17.37 -6.90
CA ILE A 41 -8.86 -16.43 -7.50
C ILE A 41 -8.39 -17.02 -8.82
N TRP A 42 -8.31 -16.19 -9.87
CA TRP A 42 -8.06 -16.65 -11.22
C TRP A 42 -7.00 -15.82 -11.94
N CYS A 43 -6.25 -16.45 -12.83
CA CYS A 43 -5.42 -15.76 -13.80
C CYS A 43 -6.34 -15.18 -14.88
N GLY A 44 -6.79 -13.95 -14.69
CA GLY A 44 -7.80 -13.30 -15.55
C GLY A 44 -7.46 -13.30 -17.05
N THR A 45 -8.48 -13.33 -17.90
CA THR A 45 -8.38 -13.30 -19.38
C THR A 45 -8.18 -11.88 -19.91
N GLN A 46 -8.49 -10.87 -19.11
CA GLN A 46 -8.29 -9.44 -19.45
C GLN A 46 -6.84 -8.98 -19.23
N PHE A 47 -5.97 -9.82 -18.66
CA PHE A 47 -4.53 -9.57 -18.60
C PHE A 47 -3.86 -9.89 -19.94
N GLU A 48 -2.81 -9.15 -20.30
CA GLU A 48 -1.99 -9.48 -21.47
C GLU A 48 -1.39 -10.90 -21.31
N GLY A 49 -1.83 -11.85 -22.15
CA GLY A 49 -1.40 -13.25 -22.07
C GLY A 49 -2.00 -14.04 -20.89
N GLY A 50 -3.06 -13.52 -20.26
CA GLY A 50 -3.85 -14.22 -19.25
C GLY A 50 -4.38 -15.57 -19.73
N CYS A 51 -4.36 -16.59 -18.86
CA CYS A 51 -4.68 -17.98 -19.27
C CYS A 51 -5.99 -18.55 -18.70
N GLY A 52 -6.76 -17.77 -17.93
CA GLY A 52 -8.05 -18.17 -17.38
C GLY A 52 -8.02 -19.29 -16.33
N ARG A 53 -6.84 -19.72 -15.87
CA ARG A 53 -6.71 -20.82 -14.89
C ARG A 53 -6.83 -20.33 -13.46
N GLN A 54 -7.39 -21.16 -12.60
CA GLN A 54 -7.48 -20.86 -11.18
C GLN A 54 -6.09 -20.78 -10.53
N LEU A 55 -5.96 -19.82 -9.62
CA LEU A 55 -4.77 -19.55 -8.84
C LEU A 55 -5.02 -19.91 -7.36
N THR A 56 -3.95 -20.29 -6.68
CA THR A 56 -3.85 -20.40 -5.23
C THR A 56 -2.85 -19.38 -4.71
N THR A 57 -2.91 -19.07 -3.42
CA THR A 57 -1.92 -18.22 -2.74
C THR A 57 -0.77 -19.08 -2.24
N ARG A 58 0.46 -18.68 -2.51
CA ARG A 58 1.67 -19.32 -2.00
C ARG A 58 2.28 -18.48 -0.90
N LEU A 59 2.22 -19.02 0.31
CA LEU A 59 2.89 -18.44 1.48
C LEU A 59 4.38 -18.74 1.38
N CYS A 60 5.21 -17.70 1.44
CA CYS A 60 6.66 -17.77 1.38
C CYS A 60 7.24 -16.98 2.55
N THR A 61 8.20 -17.57 3.27
CA THR A 61 8.91 -16.90 4.38
C THR A 61 10.30 -16.43 3.95
N ASP A 62 10.84 -16.96 2.85
CA ASP A 62 12.13 -16.65 2.25
C ASP A 62 12.03 -15.72 1.03
N LYS A 63 10.82 -15.52 0.50
CA LYS A 63 10.50 -14.74 -0.70
C LYS A 63 9.16 -14.04 -0.51
N ILE A 64 8.82 -13.10 -1.39
CA ILE A 64 7.47 -12.51 -1.38
C ILE A 64 6.41 -13.59 -1.65
N CYS A 65 5.34 -13.50 -0.87
CA CYS A 65 4.10 -14.21 -1.13
C CYS A 65 3.58 -13.85 -2.53
N HIS A 66 2.97 -14.82 -3.21
CA HIS A 66 2.53 -14.66 -4.60
C HIS A 66 1.41 -15.65 -4.93
N PHE A 67 0.68 -15.37 -6.01
CA PHE A 67 -0.23 -16.33 -6.60
C PHE A 67 0.54 -17.39 -7.40
N ALA A 68 0.01 -18.61 -7.40
CA ALA A 68 0.52 -19.73 -8.17
C ALA A 68 -0.63 -20.48 -8.83
N HIS A 69 -0.43 -20.98 -10.04
CA HIS A 69 -1.41 -21.87 -10.66
C HIS A 69 -1.54 -23.16 -9.84
N TYR A 70 -2.77 -23.67 -9.72
CA TYR A 70 -2.96 -25.06 -9.28
C TYR A 70 -2.15 -25.98 -10.21
N GLY A 71 -1.54 -27.03 -9.64
CA GLY A 71 -0.76 -28.00 -10.42
C GLY A 71 -1.64 -28.61 -11.50
N SER A 72 -1.38 -28.28 -12.77
CA SER A 72 -2.15 -28.81 -13.89
C SER A 72 -1.80 -30.28 -14.09
N GLY A 73 -2.77 -31.18 -13.98
CA GLY A 73 -2.67 -32.57 -14.41
C GLY A 73 -2.56 -32.72 -15.93
N GLY A 74 -1.59 -32.04 -16.56
CA GLY A 74 -1.14 -32.30 -17.94
C GLY A 74 -1.91 -31.66 -19.10
N THR A 75 -3.03 -30.96 -18.89
CA THR A 75 -3.92 -30.55 -20.01
C THR A 75 -3.87 -29.08 -20.44
N GLY A 76 -2.99 -28.25 -19.87
CA GLY A 76 -2.93 -26.81 -20.19
C GLY A 76 -1.53 -26.33 -20.54
N GLY A 77 -1.40 -25.61 -21.66
CA GLY A 77 -0.15 -24.94 -22.07
C GLY A 77 0.41 -23.95 -21.02
N PRO A 78 1.67 -23.52 -21.17
CA PRO A 78 2.27 -22.54 -20.27
C PRO A 78 1.49 -21.22 -20.28
N CYS A 79 1.41 -20.54 -19.12
CA CYS A 79 0.75 -19.25 -19.02
C CYS A 79 1.49 -18.21 -19.89
N GLY A 80 0.75 -17.52 -20.77
CA GLY A 80 1.27 -16.55 -21.73
C GLY A 80 1.63 -15.20 -21.13
N ARG A 81 1.27 -14.92 -19.86
CA ARG A 81 1.57 -13.66 -19.18
C ARG A 81 3.05 -13.34 -19.29
N LYS A 82 3.39 -12.15 -19.78
CA LYS A 82 4.78 -11.68 -19.83
C LYS A 82 5.08 -10.91 -18.56
N ASP A 83 4.25 -9.92 -18.26
CA ASP A 83 4.25 -9.19 -17.01
C ASP A 83 3.48 -9.93 -15.91
N ARG A 84 4.04 -9.90 -14.70
CA ARG A 84 3.53 -10.65 -13.53
C ARG A 84 3.68 -9.85 -12.23
N GLY A 85 4.12 -8.60 -12.34
CA GLY A 85 4.27 -7.66 -11.23
C GLY A 85 2.95 -6.98 -10.87
N LYS A 86 2.98 -6.11 -9.85
CA LYS A 86 1.80 -5.41 -9.34
C LYS A 86 1.10 -4.53 -10.38
N ASP A 87 1.84 -4.09 -11.39
CA ASP A 87 1.34 -3.16 -12.42
C ASP A 87 0.54 -3.83 -13.54
N ASP A 88 0.58 -5.16 -13.66
CA ASP A 88 -0.06 -5.93 -14.74
C ASP A 88 -1.60 -5.81 -14.70
N ALA A 89 -2.18 -5.49 -13.54
CA ALA A 89 -3.61 -5.28 -13.37
C ALA A 89 -4.01 -3.79 -13.22
N ASN A 90 -3.12 -2.85 -13.55
CA ASN A 90 -3.40 -1.42 -13.33
C ASN A 90 -4.66 -0.93 -14.05
N HIS A 91 -4.96 -1.45 -15.24
CA HIS A 91 -6.20 -1.15 -15.96
C HIS A 91 -7.46 -1.62 -15.22
N LEU A 92 -7.43 -2.81 -14.60
CA LEU A 92 -8.56 -3.29 -13.78
C LEU A 92 -8.71 -2.45 -12.51
N PHE A 93 -7.60 -2.12 -11.82
CA PHE A 93 -7.64 -1.23 -10.66
C PHE A 93 -8.15 0.16 -11.05
N ALA A 94 -7.69 0.73 -12.17
CA ALA A 94 -8.16 2.01 -12.68
C ALA A 94 -9.67 1.98 -12.96
N LYS A 95 -10.16 0.95 -13.66
CA LYS A 95 -11.58 0.77 -13.91
C LYS A 95 -12.38 0.71 -12.61
N ALA A 96 -11.96 -0.11 -11.65
CA ALA A 96 -12.66 -0.26 -10.37
C ALA A 96 -12.77 1.07 -9.60
N HIS A 97 -11.66 1.82 -9.53
CA HIS A 97 -11.62 3.12 -8.86
C HIS A 97 -12.44 4.18 -9.59
N VAL A 98 -12.30 4.29 -10.92
CA VAL A 98 -13.05 5.25 -11.73
C VAL A 98 -14.55 4.94 -11.71
N LYS A 99 -14.94 3.66 -11.77
CA LYS A 99 -16.34 3.23 -11.63
C LYS A 99 -16.91 3.61 -10.28
N SER A 100 -16.17 3.37 -9.19
CA SER A 100 -16.62 3.76 -7.85
C SER A 100 -16.78 5.28 -7.74
N TRP A 101 -15.80 6.05 -8.24
CA TRP A 101 -15.80 7.51 -8.24
C TRP A 101 -16.93 8.14 -9.07
N LEU A 102 -17.23 7.61 -10.25
CA LEU A 102 -18.37 8.10 -11.04
C LEU A 102 -19.70 7.81 -10.34
N ARG A 103 -19.82 6.63 -9.69
CA ARG A 103 -20.99 6.28 -8.90
C ARG A 103 -21.21 7.20 -7.70
N THR A 104 -20.14 7.66 -7.02
CA THR A 104 -20.29 8.65 -5.92
C THR A 104 -20.79 10.01 -6.42
N GLN A 105 -20.65 10.29 -7.70
CA GLN A 105 -21.21 11.45 -8.38
C GLN A 105 -22.56 11.18 -9.06
N GLY A 106 -23.14 9.98 -8.89
CA GLY A 106 -24.42 9.60 -9.49
C GLY A 106 -24.35 9.36 -11.00
N ILE A 107 -23.15 9.10 -11.55
CA ILE A 107 -22.93 8.86 -12.97
C ILE A 107 -22.70 7.36 -13.19
N GLU A 108 -23.54 6.74 -14.01
CA GLU A 108 -23.30 5.40 -14.52
C GLU A 108 -22.58 5.49 -15.86
N ALA A 109 -21.41 4.87 -15.98
CA ALA A 109 -20.59 4.91 -17.18
C ALA A 109 -20.29 3.50 -17.69
N GLU A 110 -20.13 3.37 -19.00
CA GLU A 110 -19.69 2.13 -19.63
C GLU A 110 -18.16 2.11 -19.75
N PHE A 111 -17.58 0.92 -19.62
CA PHE A 111 -16.13 0.74 -19.62
C PHE A 111 -15.72 -0.29 -20.67
N THR A 112 -14.74 0.07 -21.50
CA THR A 112 -14.13 -0.85 -22.47
C THR A 112 -12.61 -0.87 -22.33
N PHE A 113 -12.00 -1.98 -22.72
CA PHE A 113 -10.55 -2.15 -22.73
C PHE A 113 -10.06 -2.14 -24.17
N PRO A 114 -9.42 -1.04 -24.64
CA PRO A 114 -8.88 -0.98 -25.99
C PRO A 114 -7.65 -1.89 -26.12
N GLU A 115 -7.34 -2.29 -27.35
CA GLU A 115 -6.07 -2.95 -27.66
C GLU A 115 -4.91 -1.93 -27.62
N PRO A 116 -3.73 -2.32 -27.13
CA PRO A 116 -3.42 -3.63 -26.53
C PRO A 116 -3.99 -3.79 -25.11
N LEU A 117 -4.58 -4.96 -24.85
CA LEU A 117 -5.15 -5.30 -23.53
C LEU A 117 -4.16 -5.01 -22.39
N GLY A 118 -4.69 -4.39 -21.34
CA GLY A 118 -3.92 -4.02 -20.16
C GLY A 118 -3.31 -2.62 -20.17
N SER A 119 -3.26 -1.97 -21.34
CA SER A 119 -2.59 -0.68 -21.50
C SER A 119 -3.46 0.53 -21.16
N ALA A 120 -4.77 0.43 -21.35
CA ALA A 120 -5.70 1.54 -21.07
C ALA A 120 -7.11 1.09 -20.68
N VAL A 121 -7.89 2.06 -20.21
CA VAL A 121 -9.32 1.96 -19.95
C VAL A 121 -10.02 3.11 -20.65
N MET A 122 -11.04 2.79 -21.44
CA MET A 122 -11.96 3.77 -22.04
C MET A 122 -13.23 3.83 -21.22
N VAL A 123 -13.64 5.05 -20.87
CA VAL A 123 -14.84 5.33 -20.08
C VAL A 123 -15.80 6.14 -20.94
N HIS A 124 -17.00 5.62 -21.17
CA HIS A 124 -18.05 6.25 -21.95
C HIS A 124 -19.11 6.81 -21.00
N LEU A 125 -19.23 8.13 -20.97
CA LEU A 125 -20.19 8.84 -20.13
C LEU A 125 -21.57 8.89 -20.83
N PRO A 126 -22.69 8.98 -20.08
CA PRO A 126 -24.03 9.01 -20.65
C PRO A 126 -24.31 10.17 -21.62
N ASP A 127 -23.55 11.26 -21.49
CA ASP A 127 -23.66 12.46 -22.34
C ASP A 127 -22.82 12.39 -23.62
N GLY A 128 -22.24 11.23 -23.92
CA GLY A 128 -21.43 10.98 -25.12
C GLY A 128 -19.96 11.39 -24.99
N ARG A 129 -19.54 11.97 -23.86
CA ARG A 129 -18.12 12.26 -23.61
C ARG A 129 -17.36 10.97 -23.28
N THR A 130 -16.09 10.94 -23.68
CA THR A 130 -15.19 9.81 -23.42
C THR A 130 -13.96 10.24 -22.63
N ILE A 131 -13.61 9.46 -21.61
CA ILE A 131 -12.38 9.62 -20.83
C ILE A 131 -11.45 8.45 -21.13
N LEU A 132 -10.20 8.75 -21.50
CA LEU A 132 -9.14 7.75 -21.67
C LEU A 132 -8.24 7.74 -20.44
N VAL A 133 -8.04 6.56 -19.84
CA VAL A 133 -7.01 6.33 -18.83
C VAL A 133 -5.91 5.47 -19.42
N HIS A 134 -4.77 6.05 -19.77
CA HIS A 134 -3.63 5.35 -20.40
C HIS A 134 -2.53 5.07 -19.38
N LEU A 135 -2.14 3.80 -19.21
CA LEU A 135 -1.34 3.34 -18.07
C LEU A 135 0.00 2.72 -18.47
N ASP A 136 0.16 2.26 -19.70
CA ASP A 136 1.42 1.65 -20.18
C ASP A 136 2.19 2.60 -21.12
N ARG A 137 3.43 2.92 -20.74
CA ARG A 137 4.33 3.77 -21.53
C ARG A 137 4.93 3.07 -22.74
N ASN A 138 5.02 1.73 -22.70
CA ASN A 138 5.68 0.94 -23.74
C ASN A 138 4.70 0.57 -24.86
N GLN A 139 3.41 0.65 -24.57
CA GLN A 139 2.33 0.27 -25.48
C GLN A 139 1.43 1.49 -25.75
N PRO A 140 1.74 2.27 -26.80
CA PRO A 140 0.88 3.39 -27.18
C PRO A 140 -0.47 2.85 -27.66
N VAL A 141 -1.54 3.37 -27.08
CA VAL A 141 -2.91 3.08 -27.52
C VAL A 141 -3.24 4.03 -28.67
N THR A 142 -3.94 3.58 -29.70
CA THR A 142 -4.45 4.49 -30.74
C THR A 142 -5.80 5.02 -30.27
N TRP A 143 -5.93 6.32 -30.03
CA TRP A 143 -7.17 6.94 -29.54
C TRP A 143 -7.72 8.00 -30.48
N ASP A 144 -9.03 8.23 -30.37
CA ASP A 144 -9.77 9.24 -31.13
C ASP A 144 -9.35 10.65 -30.66
N PRO A 145 -8.96 11.56 -31.57
CA PRO A 145 -8.76 12.97 -31.26
C PRO A 145 -9.96 13.64 -30.57
N ALA A 146 -11.18 13.08 -30.71
CA ALA A 146 -12.39 13.55 -30.05
C ALA A 146 -12.53 13.13 -28.58
N THR A 147 -11.54 12.41 -28.02
CA THR A 147 -11.52 12.06 -26.59
C THR A 147 -11.57 13.33 -25.73
N TRP A 148 -12.58 13.43 -24.86
CA TRP A 148 -12.83 14.64 -24.08
C TRP A 148 -11.70 14.91 -23.08
N GLU A 149 -11.36 13.91 -22.26
CA GLU A 149 -10.26 14.02 -21.29
C GLU A 149 -9.34 12.80 -21.31
N THR A 150 -8.05 13.05 -21.04
CA THR A 150 -7.02 12.00 -21.01
C THR A 150 -6.28 12.05 -19.69
N ILE A 151 -6.23 10.91 -19.02
CA ILE A 151 -5.58 10.70 -17.73
C ILE A 151 -4.41 9.74 -17.94
N LEU A 152 -3.20 10.19 -17.60
CA LEU A 152 -1.98 9.44 -17.86
C LEU A 152 -1.41 8.81 -16.60
N GLY A 153 -1.14 7.52 -16.65
CA GLY A 153 -0.52 6.73 -15.60
C GLY A 153 0.97 6.99 -15.44
N PRO A 154 1.60 6.33 -14.44
CA PRO A 154 3.01 6.51 -14.13
C PRO A 154 3.91 6.17 -15.31
N GLY A 155 4.75 7.12 -15.74
CA GLY A 155 5.76 6.90 -16.79
C GLY A 155 5.28 7.07 -18.22
N VAL A 156 3.97 7.22 -18.47
CA VAL A 156 3.42 7.64 -19.78
C VAL A 156 3.75 9.11 -19.99
N ARG A 157 4.22 9.53 -21.18
CA ARG A 157 4.59 10.93 -21.44
C ARG A 157 3.90 11.43 -22.69
N ASP A 158 3.32 12.63 -22.60
CA ASP A 158 2.83 13.38 -23.75
C ASP A 158 3.27 14.85 -23.63
N THR A 159 4.53 15.10 -23.97
CA THR A 159 5.11 16.45 -23.90
C THR A 159 4.35 17.44 -24.80
N HIS A 160 3.81 16.98 -25.92
CA HIS A 160 3.12 17.82 -26.87
C HIS A 160 1.79 18.32 -26.30
N ALA A 161 0.96 17.42 -25.76
CA ALA A 161 -0.29 17.79 -25.11
C ALA A 161 -0.05 18.64 -23.86
N LEU A 162 1.02 18.39 -23.09
CA LEU A 162 1.38 19.22 -21.94
C LEU A 162 1.73 20.66 -22.34
N ILE A 163 2.49 20.84 -23.43
CA ILE A 163 2.83 22.17 -23.96
C ILE A 163 1.57 22.87 -24.48
N GLN A 164 0.73 22.16 -25.25
CA GLN A 164 -0.45 22.75 -25.88
C GLN A 164 -1.56 23.12 -24.88
N ARG A 165 -1.84 22.24 -23.92
CA ARG A 165 -2.93 22.43 -22.94
C ARG A 165 -2.47 23.20 -21.71
N GLY A 166 -1.16 23.24 -21.44
CA GLY A 166 -0.56 23.79 -20.22
C GLY A 166 -0.66 22.88 -19.00
N TYR A 167 -1.48 21.82 -19.07
CA TYR A 167 -1.64 20.81 -18.02
C TYR A 167 -1.96 19.42 -18.58
N LEU A 168 -1.75 18.39 -17.77
CA LEU A 168 -2.20 17.02 -18.01
C LEU A 168 -2.72 16.38 -16.72
N HIS A 169 -3.72 15.52 -16.82
CA HIS A 169 -4.21 14.73 -15.69
C HIS A 169 -3.34 13.48 -15.50
N ARG A 170 -2.98 13.20 -14.25
CA ARG A 170 -2.07 12.12 -13.85
C ARG A 170 -2.70 11.22 -12.82
N VAL A 171 -2.36 9.94 -12.90
CA VAL A 171 -2.74 8.96 -11.88
C VAL A 171 -1.54 8.16 -11.41
N ARG A 172 -1.58 7.74 -10.14
CA ARG A 172 -0.64 6.78 -9.58
C ARG A 172 -1.36 5.83 -8.63
N PHE A 173 -0.74 4.68 -8.40
CA PHE A 173 -1.25 3.69 -7.46
C PHE A 173 -0.39 3.64 -6.20
N VAL A 174 -1.04 3.60 -5.05
CA VAL A 174 -0.41 3.40 -3.73
C VAL A 174 -0.93 2.08 -3.16
N ASP A 175 -0.03 1.17 -2.83
CA ASP A 175 -0.38 -0.14 -2.28
C ASP A 175 -0.98 0.03 -0.87
N ARG A 176 -2.01 -0.77 -0.55
CA ARG A 176 -2.62 -0.83 0.79
C ARG A 176 -2.14 -2.07 1.55
N PRO A 177 -1.94 -1.97 2.88
CA PRO A 177 -1.80 -3.15 3.74
C PRO A 177 -3.00 -4.09 3.56
N GLY A 178 -2.74 -5.40 3.51
CA GLY A 178 -3.79 -6.43 3.36
C GLY A 178 -4.13 -6.81 1.92
N GLY A 179 -3.52 -6.18 0.91
CA GLY A 179 -3.75 -6.48 -0.50
C GLY A 179 -4.74 -5.51 -1.15
N GLY A 180 -4.28 -4.83 -2.20
CA GLY A 180 -5.06 -3.84 -2.93
C GLY A 180 -4.26 -2.57 -3.20
N ARG A 181 -4.80 -1.68 -4.02
CA ARG A 181 -4.16 -0.41 -4.40
C ARG A 181 -5.18 0.71 -4.37
N VAL A 182 -4.74 1.93 -4.03
CA VAL A 182 -5.51 3.17 -4.13
C VAL A 182 -5.06 3.94 -5.35
N MET A 183 -6.00 4.41 -6.15
CA MET A 183 -5.73 5.36 -7.21
C MET A 183 -5.73 6.78 -6.65
N GLN A 184 -4.63 7.50 -6.87
CA GLN A 184 -4.52 8.92 -6.58
C GLN A 184 -4.48 9.71 -7.87
N PHE A 185 -5.06 10.90 -7.85
CA PHE A 185 -5.16 11.81 -8.99
C PHE A 185 -4.29 13.03 -8.79
N GLY A 186 -3.64 13.51 -9.85
CA GLY A 186 -2.85 14.74 -9.83
C GLY A 186 -3.00 15.50 -11.14
N THR A 187 -2.67 16.78 -11.11
CA THR A 187 -2.57 17.61 -12.31
C THR A 187 -1.11 17.98 -12.50
N GLU A 188 -0.51 17.56 -13.61
CA GLU A 188 0.81 18.01 -14.05
C GLU A 188 0.67 19.37 -14.73
N LEU A 189 1.49 20.34 -14.32
CA LEU A 189 1.57 21.65 -14.97
C LEU A 189 2.87 21.78 -15.77
N HIS A 190 2.78 22.42 -16.94
CA HIS A 190 3.96 22.66 -17.77
C HIS A 190 5.02 23.45 -17.00
N GLY A 191 6.25 22.92 -16.95
CA GLY A 191 7.39 23.53 -16.24
C GLY A 191 7.41 23.35 -14.72
N ARG A 192 6.36 22.79 -14.10
CA ARG A 192 6.32 22.53 -12.64
C ARG A 192 6.20 21.05 -12.26
N GLY A 193 5.68 20.22 -13.18
CA GLY A 193 5.41 18.81 -12.88
C GLY A 193 4.13 18.63 -12.07
N THR A 194 3.99 17.48 -11.40
CA THR A 194 2.85 17.18 -10.51
C THR A 194 3.24 17.42 -9.05
N GLU A 195 2.86 18.58 -8.51
CA GLU A 195 3.21 18.98 -7.14
C GLU A 195 2.34 18.27 -6.08
N HIS A 196 1.10 17.92 -6.44
CA HIS A 196 0.11 17.44 -5.48
C HIS A 196 -0.71 16.26 -6.01
N TRP A 197 -1.12 15.39 -5.08
CA TRP A 197 -1.88 14.17 -5.34
C TRP A 197 -3.10 14.12 -4.41
N ASP A 198 -4.29 14.08 -4.98
CA ASP A 198 -5.59 13.96 -4.29
C ASP A 198 -6.10 12.51 -4.30
N ALA A 199 -7.00 12.21 -3.36
CA ALA A 199 -7.85 11.04 -3.50
C ALA A 199 -8.81 11.23 -4.68
N LEU A 200 -9.16 10.16 -5.39
CA LEU A 200 -10.07 10.26 -6.53
C LEU A 200 -11.46 10.82 -6.12
N ASP A 201 -11.91 10.52 -4.89
CA ASP A 201 -13.18 11.02 -4.33
C ASP A 201 -13.23 12.55 -4.16
N ASP A 202 -12.05 13.21 -4.08
CA ASP A 202 -11.95 14.67 -4.02
C ASP A 202 -12.03 15.32 -5.41
N ILE A 203 -12.12 14.53 -6.49
CA ILE A 203 -12.21 15.04 -7.86
C ILE A 203 -13.66 15.15 -8.28
N VAL A 204 -14.01 16.27 -8.93
CA VAL A 204 -15.33 16.52 -9.50
C VAL A 204 -15.23 16.54 -11.01
N LEU A 205 -16.16 15.84 -11.64
CA LEU A 205 -16.35 15.89 -13.07
C LEU A 205 -17.19 17.13 -13.40
N THR A 206 -16.58 18.11 -14.07
CA THR A 206 -17.29 19.31 -14.56
C THR A 206 -17.54 19.21 -16.06
N PRO A 207 -18.36 20.09 -16.66
CA PRO A 207 -18.49 20.15 -18.11
C PRO A 207 -17.17 20.49 -18.83
N ALA A 208 -16.27 21.22 -18.17
CA ALA A 208 -15.05 21.75 -18.79
C ALA A 208 -13.81 20.86 -18.57
N SER A 209 -13.66 20.24 -17.40
CA SER A 209 -12.54 19.35 -17.07
C SER A 209 -12.78 18.56 -15.78
N LEU A 210 -11.77 17.81 -15.34
CA LEU A 210 -11.67 17.18 -14.03
C LEU A 210 -10.98 18.14 -13.07
N VAL A 211 -11.64 18.49 -11.97
CA VAL A 211 -11.14 19.49 -11.00
C VAL A 211 -11.12 18.92 -9.60
N SER A 212 -10.11 19.29 -8.82
CA SER A 212 -10.05 18.94 -7.40
C SER A 212 -10.97 19.87 -6.59
N ARG A 213 -11.80 19.32 -5.68
CA ARG A 213 -12.68 20.09 -4.78
C ARG A 213 -11.90 20.98 -3.84
N THR A 214 -10.70 20.54 -3.49
CA THR A 214 -9.87 21.16 -2.46
C THR A 214 -8.95 22.23 -3.04
N ARG A 215 -8.93 22.42 -4.38
CA ARG A 215 -7.96 23.28 -5.05
C ARG A 215 -8.56 24.06 -6.22
N PRO A 216 -8.06 25.28 -6.48
CA PRO A 216 -8.48 26.04 -7.64
C PRO A 216 -8.13 25.29 -8.93
N ALA A 217 -9.08 25.27 -9.87
CA ALA A 217 -8.90 24.64 -11.17
C ALA A 217 -7.72 25.28 -11.92
N PRO A 218 -6.89 24.48 -12.61
CA PRO A 218 -5.82 25.03 -13.45
C PRO A 218 -6.44 25.92 -14.53
N VAL A 219 -5.98 27.17 -14.60
CA VAL A 219 -6.41 28.10 -15.65
C VAL A 219 -5.86 27.60 -16.98
N ARG A 220 -6.76 27.22 -17.90
CA ARG A 220 -6.41 26.87 -19.27
C ARG A 220 -5.66 28.06 -19.88
N ALA A 221 -4.40 27.85 -20.28
CA ALA A 221 -3.72 28.85 -21.11
C ALA A 221 -4.57 29.02 -22.39
N PRO A 222 -4.94 30.26 -22.77
CA PRO A 222 -5.71 30.47 -23.98
C PRO A 222 -4.96 29.84 -25.15
N ALA A 223 -5.64 28.97 -25.89
CA ALA A 223 -5.09 28.39 -27.10
C ALA A 223 -4.58 29.54 -28.00
N PRO A 224 -3.38 29.44 -28.59
CA PRO A 224 -3.01 30.35 -29.67
C PRO A 224 -4.13 30.28 -30.71
N ALA A 225 -4.64 31.44 -31.13
CA ALA A 225 -5.65 31.50 -32.18
C ALA A 225 -5.21 30.61 -33.36
N PRO A 226 -6.11 29.80 -33.95
CA PRO A 226 -5.76 29.04 -35.13
C PRO A 226 -5.24 30.04 -36.16
N ARG A 227 -3.97 29.88 -36.55
CA ARG A 227 -3.47 30.59 -37.73
C ARG A 227 -4.39 30.20 -38.88
N PRO A 228 -4.94 31.17 -39.64
CA PRO A 228 -5.66 30.85 -40.85
C PRO A 228 -4.75 29.94 -41.69
N ALA A 229 -5.29 28.80 -42.08
CA ALA A 229 -4.64 27.95 -43.06
C ALA A 229 -4.46 28.81 -44.31
N ASP A 230 -3.21 29.14 -44.63
CA ASP A 230 -2.88 29.67 -45.94
C ASP A 230 -3.39 28.66 -46.96
N ALA A 231 -4.42 29.08 -47.69
CA ALA A 231 -4.94 28.37 -48.83
C ALA A 231 -3.74 28.06 -49.76
N PRO A 232 -3.60 26.83 -50.27
CA PRO A 232 -2.55 26.52 -51.22
C PRO A 232 -2.83 27.33 -52.49
N THR A 233 -2.09 28.42 -52.68
CA THR A 233 -1.97 29.10 -53.96
C THR A 233 -1.31 28.15 -54.94
N ASP A 234 -2.15 27.69 -55.87
CA ASP A 234 -1.85 27.49 -57.29
C ASP A 234 -0.41 27.04 -57.59
N ARG A 235 -0.18 25.73 -57.44
CA ARG A 235 0.93 25.07 -58.14
C ARG A 235 0.36 24.54 -59.45
N GLU A 236 0.58 25.33 -60.49
CA GLU A 236 0.41 24.97 -61.89
C GLU A 236 1.04 23.60 -62.16
N ILE A 237 0.20 22.64 -62.55
CA ILE A 237 0.63 21.34 -63.01
C ILE A 237 1.30 21.55 -64.38
N VAL A 238 2.63 21.66 -64.37
CA VAL A 238 3.42 21.59 -65.61
C VAL A 238 3.37 20.15 -66.10
N THR A 239 2.62 19.93 -67.17
CA THR A 239 2.54 18.66 -67.90
C THR A 239 3.92 18.34 -68.49
N ILE A 240 4.72 17.53 -67.79
CA ILE A 240 5.94 16.95 -68.37
C ILE A 240 5.50 15.99 -69.47
N THR A 241 5.67 16.40 -70.72
CA THR A 241 5.55 15.53 -71.88
C THR A 241 6.67 14.50 -71.78
N ARG A 242 6.32 13.24 -71.47
CA ARG A 242 7.27 12.12 -71.50
C ARG A 242 7.69 11.86 -72.93
N GLY A 243 8.85 12.40 -73.30
CA GLY A 243 9.66 11.90 -74.40
C GLY A 243 10.05 10.45 -74.13
N THR A 244 9.91 9.64 -75.17
CA THR A 244 10.10 8.20 -75.22
C THR A 244 11.52 7.73 -74.90
N SER A 245 11.60 6.54 -74.27
CA SER A 245 12.65 5.52 -74.39
C SER A 245 13.87 5.59 -73.44
N ARG A 246 13.80 4.87 -72.30
CA ARG A 246 14.60 3.67 -71.98
C ARG A 246 14.15 3.05 -70.65
N ASP A 247 14.28 1.74 -70.56
CA ASP A 247 13.83 0.83 -69.49
C ASP A 247 14.28 1.25 -68.06
N PRO A 248 13.37 1.41 -67.06
CA PRO A 248 13.68 1.94 -65.73
C PRO A 248 14.19 0.90 -64.71
N ARG A 249 14.51 -0.34 -65.13
CA ARG A 249 14.94 -1.40 -64.18
C ARG A 249 16.45 -1.65 -64.10
N ARG A 250 17.28 -0.77 -64.65
CA ARG A 250 18.72 -0.75 -64.39
C ARG A 250 19.06 0.64 -63.87
N THR A 251 19.38 0.77 -62.58
CA THR A 251 19.92 2.02 -62.05
C THR A 251 21.14 2.37 -62.90
N ASP A 252 21.09 3.50 -63.59
CA ASP A 252 22.24 3.98 -64.35
C ASP A 252 23.41 4.17 -63.36
N PRO A 253 24.53 3.44 -63.54
CA PRO A 253 25.65 3.47 -62.60
C PRO A 253 26.21 4.88 -62.41
N ALA A 254 26.08 5.79 -63.39
CA ALA A 254 26.46 7.20 -63.24
C ALA A 254 25.54 7.94 -62.24
N HIS A 255 24.22 7.72 -62.34
CA HIS A 255 23.24 8.32 -61.44
C HIS A 255 23.32 7.76 -60.01
N GLU A 256 23.59 6.46 -59.87
CA GLU A 256 23.79 5.84 -58.56
C GLU A 256 25.04 6.38 -57.88
N LEU A 257 26.16 6.51 -58.60
CA LEU A 257 27.39 7.06 -58.08
C LEU A 257 27.24 8.54 -57.67
N LEU A 258 26.61 9.37 -58.51
CA LEU A 258 26.36 10.78 -58.19
C LEU A 258 25.49 10.95 -56.94
N ARG A 259 24.46 10.10 -56.77
CA ARG A 259 23.63 10.10 -55.55
C ARG A 259 24.46 9.80 -54.29
N HIS A 260 25.39 8.86 -54.35
CA HIS A 260 26.26 8.52 -53.22
C HIS A 260 27.31 9.61 -52.93
N LEU A 261 27.65 10.45 -53.92
CA LEU A 261 28.54 11.58 -53.77
C LEU A 261 27.84 12.86 -53.25
N ASP A 262 26.55 13.01 -53.53
CA ASP A 262 25.70 14.12 -53.08
C ASP A 262 25.20 13.94 -51.65
N ILE A 263 25.06 12.70 -51.17
CA ILE A 263 24.88 12.42 -49.75
C ILE A 263 26.23 12.67 -49.06
N ASP A 264 26.27 13.57 -48.07
CA ASP A 264 27.47 13.90 -47.29
C ASP A 264 28.00 12.68 -46.51
N HIS A 265 28.68 11.78 -47.22
CA HIS A 265 29.40 10.66 -46.67
C HIS A 265 30.90 10.94 -46.72
N ASP A 266 31.50 11.13 -45.54
CA ASP A 266 32.92 11.40 -45.36
C ASP A 266 33.80 10.14 -45.36
N SER A 267 33.27 8.97 -45.70
CA SER A 267 34.04 7.71 -45.70
C SER A 267 35.11 7.74 -46.79
N PRO A 268 36.42 7.77 -46.45
CA PRO A 268 37.54 7.75 -47.37
C PRO A 268 37.47 6.55 -48.32
N ARG A 269 37.07 5.37 -47.83
CA ARG A 269 36.87 4.17 -48.65
C ARG A 269 35.87 4.39 -49.79
N LYS A 270 34.68 4.92 -49.48
CA LYS A 270 33.65 5.20 -50.50
C LYS A 270 34.08 6.29 -51.49
N ILE A 271 34.84 7.29 -51.02
CA ILE A 271 35.40 8.36 -51.87
C ILE A 271 36.45 7.78 -52.83
N LYS A 272 37.31 6.86 -52.37
CA LYS A 272 38.28 6.15 -53.22
C LYS A 272 37.60 5.28 -54.28
N ASP A 273 36.60 4.48 -53.87
CA ASP A 273 35.80 3.66 -54.78
C ASP A 273 35.17 4.51 -55.90
N ALA A 274 34.71 5.72 -55.56
CA ALA A 274 34.17 6.67 -56.54
C ALA A 274 35.25 7.27 -57.46
N ILE A 275 36.43 7.62 -56.94
CA ILE A 275 37.56 8.12 -57.75
C ILE A 275 37.99 7.08 -58.79
N GLU A 276 37.99 5.79 -58.44
CA GLU A 276 38.33 4.71 -59.36
C GLU A 276 37.23 4.42 -60.40
N ALA A 277 35.96 4.59 -60.01
CA ALA A 277 34.81 4.33 -60.87
C ALA A 277 34.57 5.44 -61.91
N ILE A 278 34.80 6.72 -61.56
CA ILE A 278 34.48 7.86 -62.43
C ILE A 278 35.19 7.79 -63.80
N PRO A 279 36.52 7.57 -63.89
CA PRO A 279 37.21 7.48 -65.19
C PRO A 279 36.66 6.37 -66.08
N ARG A 280 36.39 5.19 -65.50
CA ARG A 280 35.83 4.04 -66.22
C ARG A 280 34.42 4.32 -66.74
N LEU A 281 33.63 5.10 -66.01
CA LEU A 281 32.30 5.50 -66.44
C LEU A 281 32.37 6.55 -67.56
N LEU A 282 33.33 7.47 -67.51
CA LEU A 282 33.55 8.50 -68.55
C LEU A 282 34.01 7.93 -69.90
N GLU A 283 34.51 6.69 -69.93
CA GLU A 283 34.83 5.93 -71.14
C GLU A 283 33.60 5.26 -71.78
N THR A 284 32.46 5.25 -71.10
CA THR A 284 31.20 4.67 -71.63
C THR A 284 30.32 5.74 -72.30
N ASP A 285 29.36 5.31 -73.11
CA ASP A 285 28.42 6.19 -73.83
C ASP A 285 27.38 6.79 -72.86
N LEU A 286 27.80 7.81 -72.13
CA LEU A 286 26.99 8.55 -71.16
C LEU A 286 26.32 9.78 -71.78
N HIS A 287 25.19 10.18 -71.21
CA HIS A 287 24.56 11.45 -71.55
C HIS A 287 25.53 12.62 -71.26
N PRO A 288 25.63 13.64 -72.14
CA PRO A 288 26.59 14.74 -71.98
C PRO A 288 26.54 15.46 -70.63
N ASP A 289 25.34 15.62 -70.07
CA ASP A 289 25.14 16.24 -68.75
C ASP A 289 25.71 15.41 -67.60
N ASP A 290 25.58 14.09 -67.66
CA ASP A 290 26.08 13.17 -66.63
C ASP A 290 27.61 13.06 -66.71
N ALA A 291 28.16 13.00 -67.93
CA ALA A 291 29.60 13.07 -68.15
C ALA A 291 30.20 14.38 -67.60
N ASN A 292 29.51 15.52 -67.77
CA ASN A 292 29.96 16.80 -67.23
C ASN A 292 29.91 16.82 -65.69
N ARG A 293 28.83 16.30 -65.08
CA ARG A 293 28.71 16.17 -63.61
C ARG A 293 29.81 15.30 -63.01
N LEU A 294 30.13 14.17 -63.63
CA LEU A 294 31.20 13.28 -63.19
C LEU A 294 32.59 13.94 -63.30
N ARG A 295 32.86 14.72 -64.37
CA ARG A 295 34.10 15.50 -64.51
C ARG A 295 34.27 16.56 -63.42
N VAL A 296 33.18 17.19 -62.97
CA VAL A 296 33.19 18.16 -61.87
C VAL A 296 33.32 17.46 -60.51
N ALA A 297 32.72 16.28 -60.35
CA ALA A 297 32.74 15.52 -59.11
C ALA A 297 34.13 14.94 -58.78
N LEU A 298 34.90 14.52 -59.78
CA LEU A 298 36.21 13.87 -59.56
C LEU A 298 37.21 14.77 -58.79
N PRO A 299 37.49 16.03 -59.18
CA PRO A 299 38.33 16.94 -58.38
C PRO A 299 37.78 17.22 -56.98
N LYS A 300 36.45 17.21 -56.79
CA LYS A 300 35.82 17.38 -55.47
C LYS A 300 36.10 16.18 -54.57
N CYS A 301 36.03 14.96 -55.11
CA CYS A 301 36.36 13.73 -54.38
C CYS A 301 37.83 13.70 -53.95
N LEU A 302 38.75 14.06 -54.84
CA LEU A 302 40.18 14.12 -54.55
C LEU A 302 40.49 15.10 -53.40
N ARG A 303 39.91 16.31 -53.41
CA ARG A 303 40.07 17.28 -52.31
C ARG A 303 39.51 16.78 -50.98
N ARG A 304 38.37 16.08 -51.00
CA ARG A 304 37.77 15.50 -49.78
C ARG A 304 38.67 14.41 -49.20
N LEU A 305 39.27 13.58 -50.04
CA LEU A 305 40.21 12.55 -49.61
C LEU A 305 41.46 13.15 -48.97
N GLU A 306 42.01 14.21 -49.57
CA GLU A 306 43.15 14.95 -49.04
C GLU A 306 42.82 15.62 -47.69
N ALA A 307 41.65 16.26 -47.57
CA ALA A 307 41.20 16.85 -46.32
C ALA A 307 41.02 15.79 -45.21
N ASN A 308 40.51 14.60 -45.55
CA ASN A 308 40.41 13.49 -44.60
C ASN A 308 41.79 12.95 -44.18
N ALA A 309 42.76 12.84 -45.09
CA ALA A 309 44.12 12.47 -44.76
C ALA A 309 44.78 13.48 -43.82
N GLN A 310 44.61 14.78 -44.05
CA GLN A 310 45.10 15.85 -43.17
C GLN A 310 44.45 15.80 -41.77
N ARG A 311 43.13 15.55 -41.70
CA ARG A 311 42.41 15.39 -40.43
C ARG A 311 42.94 14.20 -39.62
N ARG A 312 43.15 13.06 -40.28
CA ARG A 312 43.70 11.86 -39.65
C ARG A 312 45.11 12.10 -39.13
N GLN A 313 46.00 12.66 -39.97
CA GLN A 313 47.37 12.98 -39.58
C GLN A 313 47.39 13.92 -38.36
N LYS A 314 46.54 14.95 -38.36
CA LYS A 314 46.41 15.87 -37.23
C LYS A 314 45.94 15.17 -35.96
N ALA A 315 44.92 14.31 -36.03
CA ALA A 315 44.41 13.57 -34.87
C ALA A 315 45.47 12.62 -34.29
N VAL A 316 46.21 11.91 -35.16
CA VAL A 316 47.29 11.00 -34.73
C VAL A 316 48.47 11.77 -34.13
N GLN A 317 48.84 12.92 -34.71
CA GLN A 317 49.87 13.80 -34.16
C GLN A 317 49.46 14.35 -32.78
N GLN A 318 48.21 14.80 -32.63
CA GLN A 318 47.68 15.26 -31.36
C GLN A 318 47.63 14.15 -30.31
N LEU A 319 47.29 12.91 -30.72
CA LEU A 319 47.34 11.74 -29.84
C LEU A 319 48.76 11.44 -29.36
N ARG A 320 49.77 11.60 -30.23
CA ARG A 320 51.19 11.42 -29.89
C ARG A 320 51.69 12.49 -28.91
N GLU A 321 51.27 13.74 -29.06
CA GLU A 321 51.69 14.86 -28.22
C GLU A 321 50.97 14.90 -26.87
N ASN A 322 49.66 14.67 -26.87
CA ASN A 322 48.82 14.73 -25.66
C ASN A 322 47.75 13.62 -25.69
N PRO A 323 48.09 12.41 -25.23
CA PRO A 323 47.19 11.27 -25.35
C PRO A 323 45.96 11.43 -24.45
N THR A 324 44.81 11.63 -25.07
CA THR A 324 43.51 11.66 -24.39
C THR A 324 42.57 10.58 -24.95
N GLU A 325 41.61 10.15 -24.14
CA GLU A 325 40.61 9.15 -24.52
C GLU A 325 39.78 9.60 -25.74
N ALA A 326 39.44 10.89 -25.83
CA ALA A 326 38.73 11.45 -26.98
C ALA A 326 39.56 11.41 -28.28
N LEU A 327 40.83 11.82 -28.22
CA LEU A 327 41.74 11.79 -29.37
C LEU A 327 42.04 10.35 -29.82
N TYR A 328 42.11 9.40 -28.89
CA TYR A 328 42.28 7.98 -29.21
C TYR A 328 41.11 7.47 -30.07
N TYR A 329 39.87 7.71 -29.65
CA TYR A 329 38.69 7.27 -30.40
C TYR A 329 38.52 8.01 -31.73
N GLU A 330 38.88 9.28 -31.79
CA GLU A 330 38.89 10.04 -33.04
C GLU A 330 39.91 9.46 -34.04
N ALA A 331 41.13 9.14 -33.58
CA ALA A 331 42.17 8.54 -34.40
C ALA A 331 41.81 7.12 -34.87
N VAL A 332 41.26 6.27 -33.99
CA VAL A 332 40.77 4.93 -34.33
C VAL A 332 39.71 5.01 -35.43
N ARG A 333 38.70 5.87 -35.26
CA ARG A 333 37.62 6.04 -36.25
C ARG A 333 38.14 6.48 -37.61
N LEU A 334 39.08 7.44 -37.63
CA LEU A 334 39.67 7.94 -38.88
C LEU A 334 40.60 6.91 -39.57
N LEU A 335 41.15 5.94 -38.83
CA LEU A 335 41.97 4.84 -39.37
C LEU A 335 41.12 3.65 -39.85
N GLU A 336 40.05 3.29 -39.15
CA GLU A 336 39.11 2.24 -39.58
C GLU A 336 38.48 2.56 -40.95
N ASP A 337 38.26 3.85 -41.18
CA ASP A 337 37.66 4.39 -42.40
C ASP A 337 38.64 4.49 -43.60
N ASP A 338 39.96 4.32 -43.38
CA ASP A 338 41.00 4.34 -44.43
C ASP A 338 41.98 3.14 -44.32
N PRO A 339 41.75 2.03 -45.06
CA PRO A 339 42.57 0.83 -44.96
C PRO A 339 44.03 1.03 -45.41
N GLU A 340 44.29 2.01 -46.27
CA GLU A 340 45.63 2.33 -46.79
C GLU A 340 46.36 3.39 -45.94
N ALA A 341 45.85 3.73 -44.76
CA ALA A 341 46.54 4.64 -43.86
C ALA A 341 47.97 4.14 -43.54
N PRO A 342 48.95 5.06 -43.41
CA PRO A 342 50.35 4.71 -43.15
C PRO A 342 50.52 3.83 -41.92
N GLN A 343 51.44 2.86 -42.00
CA GLN A 343 51.69 1.93 -40.89
C GLN A 343 52.15 2.67 -39.62
N GLU A 344 52.93 3.73 -39.76
CA GLU A 344 53.38 4.56 -38.63
C GLU A 344 52.20 5.18 -37.83
N GLU A 345 51.11 5.56 -38.51
CA GLU A 345 49.91 6.10 -37.84
C GLU A 345 49.16 4.99 -37.08
N LYS A 346 49.09 3.78 -37.67
CA LYS A 346 48.50 2.60 -37.04
C LYS A 346 49.27 2.18 -35.79
N ASP A 347 50.61 2.23 -35.85
CA ASP A 347 51.47 1.87 -34.73
C ASP A 347 51.35 2.85 -33.56
N VAL A 348 51.17 4.16 -33.83
CA VAL A 348 50.91 5.17 -32.78
C VAL A 348 49.61 4.87 -32.05
N VAL A 349 48.53 4.56 -32.76
CA VAL A 349 47.24 4.23 -32.13
C VAL A 349 47.35 2.93 -31.34
N ALA A 350 47.99 1.89 -31.91
CA ALA A 350 48.21 0.61 -31.25
C ALA A 350 49.02 0.74 -29.95
N ALA A 351 50.04 1.60 -29.94
CA ALA A 351 50.85 1.86 -28.74
C ALA A 351 50.04 2.47 -27.59
N HIS A 352 48.98 3.22 -27.90
CA HIS A 352 48.11 3.85 -26.90
C HIS A 352 46.91 2.98 -26.49
N THR A 353 46.52 1.99 -27.29
CA THR A 353 45.38 1.09 -27.03
C THR A 353 45.43 0.46 -25.64
N ALA A 354 46.52 -0.21 -25.29
CA ALA A 354 46.64 -0.93 -24.01
C ALA A 354 46.48 0.00 -22.80
N ARG A 355 47.01 1.22 -22.88
CA ARG A 355 46.93 2.21 -21.80
C ARG A 355 45.51 2.75 -21.61
N ILE A 356 44.80 3.02 -22.70
CA ILE A 356 43.41 3.51 -22.65
C ILE A 356 42.46 2.41 -22.16
N GLU A 357 42.65 1.17 -22.61
CA GLU A 357 41.87 0.02 -22.16
C GLU A 357 42.06 -0.25 -20.66
N GLN A 358 43.30 -0.19 -20.17
CA GLN A 358 43.60 -0.30 -18.73
C GLN A 358 42.93 0.81 -17.93
N ALA A 359 43.03 2.07 -18.37
CA ALA A 359 42.40 3.20 -17.70
C ALA A 359 40.87 3.04 -17.64
N ARG A 360 40.26 2.53 -18.71
CA ARG A 360 38.82 2.20 -18.76
C ARG A 360 38.46 1.07 -17.80
N ALA A 361 39.24 -0.01 -17.77
CA ALA A 361 39.01 -1.12 -16.85
C ALA A 361 39.05 -0.67 -15.38
N VAL A 362 39.99 0.21 -15.03
CA VAL A 362 40.07 0.82 -13.69
C VAL A 362 38.84 1.69 -13.39
N LYS A 363 38.40 2.55 -14.32
CA LYS A 363 37.17 3.36 -14.16
C LYS A 363 35.94 2.48 -13.99
N GLU A 364 35.81 1.41 -14.77
CA GLU A 364 34.69 0.47 -14.69
C GLU A 364 34.70 -0.31 -13.38
N ALA A 365 35.86 -0.78 -12.91
CA ALA A 365 36.01 -1.45 -11.62
C ALA A 365 35.64 -0.51 -10.46
N ALA A 366 36.11 0.74 -10.48
CA ALA A 366 35.75 1.74 -9.49
C ALA A 366 34.24 2.03 -9.48
N ARG A 367 33.61 2.11 -10.67
CA ARG A 367 32.15 2.28 -10.78
C ARG A 367 31.40 1.09 -10.20
N ARG A 368 31.85 -0.15 -10.46
CA ARG A 368 31.24 -1.37 -9.90
C ARG A 368 31.36 -1.40 -8.37
N ALA A 369 32.55 -1.10 -7.84
CA ALA A 369 32.78 -1.02 -6.39
C ALA A 369 31.90 0.06 -5.72
N ALA A 370 31.74 1.23 -6.36
CA ALA A 370 30.85 2.28 -5.86
C ALA A 370 29.37 1.85 -5.88
N GLN A 371 28.93 1.15 -6.93
CA GLN A 371 27.57 0.61 -7.01
C GLN A 371 27.31 -0.47 -5.95
N GLU A 372 28.29 -1.32 -5.67
CA GLU A 372 28.20 -2.34 -4.61
C GLU A 372 28.07 -1.70 -3.23
N ARG A 373 28.91 -0.70 -2.91
CA ARG A 373 28.80 0.06 -1.65
C ARG A 373 27.44 0.73 -1.51
N ALA A 374 26.95 1.39 -2.57
CA ALA A 374 25.63 2.01 -2.55
C ALA A 374 24.49 1.00 -2.36
N ARG A 375 24.61 -0.22 -2.90
CA ARG A 375 23.66 -1.32 -2.68
C ARG A 375 23.71 -1.82 -1.24
N GLU A 376 24.90 -1.97 -0.68
CA GLU A 376 25.08 -2.38 0.71
C GLU A 376 24.53 -1.35 1.70
N GLU A 377 24.80 -0.06 1.48
CA GLU A 377 24.24 1.05 2.26
C GLU A 377 22.71 1.06 2.18
N LYS A 378 22.16 0.91 0.96
CA LYS A 378 20.70 0.82 0.79
C LYS A 378 20.12 -0.38 1.54
N ARG A 379 20.78 -1.54 1.50
CA ARG A 379 20.35 -2.74 2.23
C ARG A 379 20.41 -2.53 3.74
N ARG A 380 21.47 -1.89 4.25
CA ARG A 380 21.58 -1.54 5.68
C ARG A 380 20.47 -0.58 6.10
N ALA A 381 20.25 0.49 5.35
CA ALA A 381 19.19 1.44 5.62
C ALA A 381 17.78 0.81 5.55
N GLU A 382 17.56 -0.14 4.63
CA GLU A 382 16.31 -0.90 4.56
C GLU A 382 16.15 -1.82 5.78
N GLN A 383 17.23 -2.48 6.21
CA GLN A 383 17.21 -3.33 7.40
C GLN A 383 16.94 -2.50 8.66
N GLU A 384 17.61 -1.37 8.85
CA GLU A 384 17.37 -0.45 9.97
C GLU A 384 15.92 0.05 9.99
N ARG A 385 15.33 0.34 8.83
CA ARG A 385 13.91 0.71 8.74
C ARG A 385 12.97 -0.43 9.11
N ARG A 386 13.29 -1.67 8.73
CA ARG A 386 12.50 -2.86 9.10
C ARG A 386 12.59 -3.10 10.60
N ASP A 387 13.78 -3.02 11.18
CA ASP A 387 13.98 -3.22 12.61
C ASP A 387 13.27 -2.12 13.42
N ALA A 388 13.35 -0.86 12.98
CA ALA A 388 12.61 0.24 13.59
C ALA A 388 11.08 0.05 13.49
N TRP A 389 10.57 -0.42 12.35
CA TRP A 389 9.15 -0.71 12.18
C TRP A 389 8.67 -1.86 13.08
N LEU A 390 9.46 -2.93 13.19
CA LEU A 390 9.15 -4.04 14.11
C LEU A 390 9.11 -3.56 15.56
N GLN A 391 10.06 -2.72 15.97
CA GLN A 391 10.08 -2.16 17.32
C GLN A 391 8.86 -1.27 17.57
N GLU A 392 8.49 -0.41 16.61
CA GLU A 392 7.29 0.44 16.73
C GLU A 392 6.01 -0.40 16.88
N MET A 393 5.92 -1.52 16.17
CA MET A 393 4.78 -2.44 16.27
C MET A 393 4.70 -3.12 17.64
N ILE A 394 5.84 -3.55 18.20
CA ILE A 394 5.93 -4.12 19.55
C ILE A 394 5.49 -3.06 20.58
N ASP A 395 6.05 -1.85 20.51
CA ASP A 395 5.72 -0.75 21.42
C ASP A 395 4.23 -0.39 21.36
N ARG A 396 3.63 -0.40 20.16
CA ARG A 396 2.20 -0.14 19.95
C ARG A 396 1.33 -1.24 20.55
N GLN A 397 1.73 -2.50 20.40
CA GLN A 397 1.01 -3.63 21.01
C GLN A 397 1.06 -3.54 22.53
N GLU A 398 2.23 -3.28 23.11
CA GLU A 398 2.36 -3.10 24.56
C GLU A 398 1.54 -1.91 25.06
N ALA A 399 1.52 -0.78 24.34
CA ALA A 399 0.72 0.37 24.70
C ALA A 399 -0.78 0.05 24.67
N TRP A 400 -1.25 -0.69 23.66
CA TRP A 400 -2.63 -1.15 23.56
C TRP A 400 -3.01 -2.07 24.73
N GLU A 401 -2.14 -3.03 25.06
CA GLU A 401 -2.35 -3.95 26.18
C GLU A 401 -2.41 -3.21 27.52
N ARG A 402 -1.53 -2.23 27.74
CA ARG A 402 -1.57 -1.35 28.92
C ARG A 402 -2.87 -0.54 28.99
N GLN A 403 -3.34 0.01 27.88
CA GLN A 403 -4.61 0.75 27.82
C GLN A 403 -5.81 -0.16 28.14
N LEU A 404 -5.82 -1.38 27.59
CA LEU A 404 -6.87 -2.36 27.85
C LEU A 404 -6.87 -2.78 29.33
N ALA A 405 -5.70 -3.03 29.91
CA ALA A 405 -5.54 -3.35 31.33
C ALA A 405 -6.03 -2.19 32.22
N ALA A 406 -5.62 -0.95 31.91
CA ALA A 406 -6.07 0.23 32.65
C ALA A 406 -7.59 0.41 32.57
N ARG A 407 -8.19 0.21 31.39
CA ARG A 407 -9.65 0.28 31.22
C ARG A 407 -10.38 -0.81 32.00
N LYS A 408 -9.87 -2.04 31.98
CA LYS A 408 -10.42 -3.16 32.79
C LYS A 408 -10.32 -2.84 34.29
N ALA A 409 -9.19 -2.32 34.75
CA ALA A 409 -8.98 -1.92 36.14
C ALA A 409 -9.95 -0.81 36.57
N LEU A 410 -10.18 0.20 35.73
CA LEU A 410 -11.12 1.28 36.00
C LEU A 410 -12.56 0.76 36.12
N VAL A 411 -12.97 -0.17 35.24
CA VAL A 411 -14.30 -0.80 35.33
C VAL A 411 -14.43 -1.63 36.60
N ALA A 412 -13.42 -2.45 36.92
CA ALA A 412 -13.41 -3.25 38.14
C ALA A 412 -13.49 -2.37 39.40
N GLN A 413 -12.76 -1.26 39.44
CA GLN A 413 -12.82 -0.30 40.54
C GLN A 413 -14.22 0.31 40.70
N ARG A 414 -14.87 0.71 39.60
CA ARG A 414 -16.24 1.25 39.64
C ARG A 414 -17.25 0.22 40.13
N VAL A 415 -17.13 -1.03 39.70
CA VAL A 415 -18.00 -2.13 40.14
C VAL A 415 -17.80 -2.39 41.64
N ALA A 416 -16.56 -2.46 42.11
CA ALA A 416 -16.25 -2.65 43.54
C ALA A 416 -16.79 -1.49 44.39
N GLN A 417 -16.60 -0.24 43.96
CA GLN A 417 -17.14 0.94 44.65
C GLN A 417 -18.67 0.93 44.70
N ALA A 418 -19.34 0.57 43.60
CA ALA A 418 -20.80 0.49 43.55
C ALA A 418 -21.34 -0.65 44.44
N ALA A 419 -20.64 -1.79 44.49
CA ALA A 419 -21.00 -2.89 45.39
C ALA A 419 -20.85 -2.48 46.86
N GLU A 420 -19.75 -1.84 47.23
CA GLU A 420 -19.51 -1.33 48.59
C GLU A 420 -20.57 -0.29 48.98
N GLN A 421 -20.89 0.66 48.09
CA GLN A 421 -21.95 1.65 48.34
C GLN A 421 -23.31 1.00 48.55
N ARG A 422 -23.66 -0.02 47.76
CA ARG A 422 -24.91 -0.79 47.94
C ARG A 422 -24.92 -1.50 49.29
N HIS A 423 -23.84 -2.20 49.65
CA HIS A 423 -23.73 -2.85 50.95
C HIS A 423 -23.86 -1.87 52.13
N GLN A 424 -23.27 -0.68 52.01
CA GLN A 424 -23.40 0.37 53.02
C GLN A 424 -24.84 0.92 53.09
N GLN A 425 -25.49 1.15 51.94
CA GLN A 425 -26.89 1.59 51.89
C GLN A 425 -27.84 0.54 52.48
N ASP A 426 -27.66 -0.74 52.14
CA ASP A 426 -28.47 -1.84 52.68
C ASP A 426 -28.29 -1.93 54.21
N ARG A 427 -27.06 -1.83 54.71
CA ARG A 427 -26.79 -1.81 56.15
C ARG A 427 -27.44 -0.61 56.84
N GLN A 428 -27.34 0.59 56.27
CA GLN A 428 -27.98 1.79 56.81
C GLN A 428 -29.51 1.66 56.81
N ALA A 429 -30.10 1.06 55.78
CA ALA A 429 -31.54 0.80 55.71
C ALA A 429 -31.99 -0.20 56.78
N HIS A 430 -31.26 -1.30 56.98
CA HIS A 430 -31.50 -2.25 58.06
C HIS A 430 -31.38 -1.57 59.42
N ALA A 431 -30.30 -0.82 59.67
CA ALA A 431 -30.06 -0.12 60.93
C ALA A 431 -31.17 0.89 61.23
N GLY A 432 -31.57 1.71 60.25
CA GLY A 432 -32.66 2.67 60.41
C GLY A 432 -34.01 2.01 60.70
N LYS A 433 -34.28 0.85 60.09
CA LYS A 433 -35.51 0.08 60.32
C LYS A 433 -35.57 -0.50 61.74
N VAL A 434 -34.44 -0.97 62.27
CA VAL A 434 -34.41 -1.74 63.54
C VAL A 434 -33.95 -0.93 64.76
N ALA A 435 -33.30 0.21 64.59
CA ALA A 435 -32.85 1.08 65.69
C ALA A 435 -33.95 1.46 66.69
N PRO A 436 -35.20 1.79 66.28
CA PRO A 436 -36.28 2.08 67.23
C PRO A 436 -36.69 0.87 68.09
N LEU A 437 -36.41 -0.35 67.62
CA LEU A 437 -36.81 -1.59 68.27
C LEU A 437 -35.78 -2.07 69.30
N ALA A 438 -34.51 -1.67 69.13
CA ALA A 438 -33.39 -2.16 69.92
C ALA A 438 -33.56 -1.96 71.44
N PRO A 439 -34.00 -0.79 71.97
CA PRO A 439 -34.16 -0.60 73.42
C PRO A 439 -35.21 -1.54 74.02
N ALA A 440 -36.33 -1.75 73.34
CA ALA A 440 -37.42 -2.63 73.81
C ALA A 440 -37.00 -4.10 73.79
N VAL A 441 -36.32 -4.54 72.72
CA VAL A 441 -35.78 -5.90 72.61
C VAL A 441 -34.69 -6.15 73.66
N ARG A 442 -33.76 -5.20 73.84
CA ARG A 442 -32.75 -5.25 74.91
C ARG A 442 -33.41 -5.40 76.29
N GLY A 443 -34.44 -4.61 76.58
CA GLY A 443 -35.19 -4.70 77.83
C GLY A 443 -35.86 -6.06 78.03
N ALA A 444 -36.48 -6.60 76.97
CA ALA A 444 -37.12 -7.91 77.00
C ALA A 444 -36.11 -9.07 77.20
N LEU A 445 -34.93 -8.99 76.59
CA LEU A 445 -33.85 -9.97 76.80
C LEU A 445 -33.25 -9.86 78.20
N LYS A 446 -32.99 -8.65 78.71
CA LYS A 446 -32.57 -8.47 80.12
C LYS A 446 -33.60 -9.02 81.11
N LYS A 447 -34.89 -8.83 80.81
CA LYS A 447 -35.98 -9.42 81.61
C LYS A 447 -35.98 -10.95 81.52
N ALA A 448 -35.78 -11.52 80.33
CA ALA A 448 -35.63 -12.97 80.15
C ALA A 448 -34.45 -13.53 80.97
N ALA A 449 -33.31 -12.85 80.94
CA ALA A 449 -32.13 -13.20 81.73
C ALA A 449 -32.45 -13.25 83.23
N ARG A 450 -33.09 -12.20 83.76
CA ARG A 450 -33.50 -12.10 85.18
C ARG A 450 -34.56 -13.12 85.60
N GLU A 451 -35.36 -13.58 84.66
CA GLU A 451 -36.37 -14.63 84.86
C GLU A 451 -35.78 -16.04 84.65
N HIS A 452 -34.46 -16.15 84.41
CA HIS A 452 -33.74 -17.41 84.17
C HIS A 452 -34.33 -18.23 83.01
N ARG A 453 -34.76 -17.56 81.92
CA ARG A 453 -35.37 -18.21 80.76
C ARG A 453 -34.71 -17.83 79.44
N VAL A 454 -34.73 -18.77 78.51
CA VAL A 454 -34.54 -18.50 77.07
C VAL A 454 -35.80 -17.86 76.47
N THR A 455 -35.69 -17.30 75.28
CA THR A 455 -36.84 -16.72 74.58
C THR A 455 -36.75 -16.91 73.07
N THR A 456 -37.83 -16.61 72.37
CA THR A 456 -37.90 -16.73 70.91
C THR A 456 -38.38 -15.41 70.29
N TRP A 457 -38.19 -15.26 68.99
CA TRP A 457 -38.69 -14.07 68.25
C TRP A 457 -40.21 -13.86 68.38
N PRO A 458 -41.08 -14.90 68.29
CA PRO A 458 -42.51 -14.77 68.56
C PRO A 458 -42.81 -14.30 69.99
N GLU A 459 -42.10 -14.83 70.99
CA GLU A 459 -42.28 -14.38 72.38
C GLU A 459 -41.85 -12.94 72.60
N LEU A 460 -40.73 -12.52 71.99
CA LEU A 460 -40.29 -11.12 72.04
C LEU A 460 -41.34 -10.20 71.41
N ARG A 461 -41.92 -10.58 70.28
CA ARG A 461 -43.03 -9.85 69.63
C ARG A 461 -44.22 -9.71 70.58
N ASP A 462 -44.64 -10.80 71.20
CA ASP A 462 -45.83 -10.81 72.04
C ASP A 462 -45.61 -10.05 73.36
N LYS A 463 -44.43 -10.17 73.97
CA LYS A 463 -44.06 -9.49 75.23
C LYS A 463 -43.75 -8.00 75.07
N THR A 464 -43.22 -7.58 73.92
CA THR A 464 -42.95 -6.16 73.64
C THR A 464 -44.14 -5.46 73.00
N GLY A 465 -45.11 -6.20 72.44
CA GLY A 465 -46.22 -5.67 71.65
C GLY A 465 -45.81 -5.19 70.24
N ILE A 466 -44.54 -5.35 69.86
CA ILE A 466 -43.98 -4.84 68.60
C ILE A 466 -44.22 -5.86 67.49
N ARG A 467 -45.30 -5.68 66.72
CA ARG A 467 -45.67 -6.57 65.61
C ARG A 467 -44.56 -6.72 64.54
N GLN A 468 -43.76 -5.68 64.36
CA GLN A 468 -42.68 -5.62 63.36
C GLN A 468 -41.59 -6.68 63.59
N LEU A 469 -41.40 -7.17 64.83
CA LEU A 469 -40.43 -8.23 65.14
C LEU A 469 -40.72 -9.54 64.39
N GLY A 470 -41.99 -9.82 64.08
CA GLY A 470 -42.39 -11.01 63.31
C GLY A 470 -42.11 -10.93 61.80
N GLN A 471 -41.75 -9.75 61.30
CA GLN A 471 -41.53 -9.47 59.88
C GLN A 471 -40.05 -9.21 59.54
N LEU A 472 -39.15 -9.34 60.53
CA LEU A 472 -37.72 -9.13 60.34
C LEU A 472 -37.11 -10.29 59.56
N ASN A 473 -36.40 -9.98 58.48
CA ASN A 473 -35.56 -10.95 57.79
C ASN A 473 -34.26 -11.21 58.58
N HIS A 474 -33.42 -12.11 58.08
CA HIS A 474 -32.16 -12.46 58.77
C HIS A 474 -31.23 -11.26 58.97
N GLY A 475 -31.04 -10.42 57.94
CA GLY A 475 -30.21 -9.22 58.02
C GLY A 475 -30.72 -8.20 59.03
N ASP A 476 -32.05 -7.98 59.06
CA ASP A 476 -32.70 -7.15 60.06
C ASP A 476 -32.44 -7.66 61.49
N LYS A 477 -32.49 -8.99 61.69
CA LYS A 477 -32.25 -9.62 63.00
C LYS A 477 -30.80 -9.48 63.46
N VAL A 478 -29.83 -9.66 62.56
CA VAL A 478 -28.40 -9.48 62.84
C VAL A 478 -28.13 -8.03 63.26
N GLU A 479 -28.60 -7.06 62.47
CA GLU A 479 -28.38 -5.64 62.75
C GLU A 479 -29.07 -5.19 64.04
N LEU A 480 -30.32 -5.65 64.27
CA LEU A 480 -31.06 -5.37 65.50
C LEU A 480 -30.31 -5.88 66.72
N LEU A 481 -29.82 -7.11 66.68
CA LEU A 481 -29.08 -7.68 67.80
C LEU A 481 -27.72 -7.01 67.98
N ALA A 482 -27.02 -6.62 66.91
CA ALA A 482 -25.80 -5.83 67.03
C ALA A 482 -26.03 -4.50 67.77
N LEU A 483 -27.13 -3.80 67.47
CA LEU A 483 -27.54 -2.59 68.21
C LEU A 483 -27.92 -2.90 69.66
N VAL A 484 -28.61 -4.02 69.91
CA VAL A 484 -28.92 -4.49 71.28
C VAL A 484 -27.64 -4.74 72.08
N GLU A 485 -26.59 -5.26 71.45
CA GLU A 485 -25.30 -5.59 72.08
C GLU A 485 -24.26 -4.46 72.04
N ALA A 486 -24.60 -3.28 71.52
CA ALA A 486 -23.63 -2.19 71.31
C ALA A 486 -22.88 -1.75 72.59
N ASP A 487 -23.50 -1.92 73.76
CA ASP A 487 -22.91 -1.57 75.07
C ASP A 487 -22.37 -2.80 75.83
N THR A 488 -22.39 -3.98 75.21
CA THR A 488 -21.93 -5.23 75.81
C THR A 488 -20.41 -5.33 75.66
N THR A 489 -19.66 -5.38 76.77
CA THR A 489 -18.19 -5.48 76.73
C THR A 489 -17.69 -6.81 76.15
N PRO A 490 -16.46 -6.89 75.61
CA PRO A 490 -15.87 -8.11 75.05
C PRO A 490 -15.88 -9.35 75.97
N GLU A 491 -15.81 -9.13 77.28
CA GLU A 491 -15.75 -10.20 78.30
C GLU A 491 -17.13 -10.61 78.82
N THR A 492 -18.17 -9.83 78.54
CA THR A 492 -19.55 -10.16 78.95
C THR A 492 -20.27 -10.98 77.89
N PRO A 493 -21.02 -12.03 78.27
CA PRO A 493 -21.83 -12.80 77.33
C PRO A 493 -22.87 -11.92 76.61
N LEU A 494 -23.18 -12.26 75.36
CA LEU A 494 -24.18 -11.54 74.57
C LEU A 494 -25.60 -11.91 75.04
N LEU A 495 -26.49 -10.92 75.21
CA LEU A 495 -27.91 -11.16 75.52
C LEU A 495 -28.62 -12.00 74.44
N SER A 496 -28.18 -11.89 73.19
CA SER A 496 -28.64 -12.69 72.05
C SER A 496 -28.44 -14.20 72.23
N THR A 497 -27.56 -14.64 73.13
CA THR A 497 -27.38 -16.06 73.51
C THR A 497 -28.68 -16.66 74.09
N LEU A 498 -29.58 -15.84 74.65
CA LEU A 498 -30.91 -16.26 75.13
C LEU A 498 -31.90 -16.58 74.01
N LEU A 499 -31.59 -16.21 72.76
CA LEU A 499 -32.40 -16.52 71.57
C LEU A 499 -31.94 -17.79 70.85
N VAL A 500 -30.80 -18.36 71.24
CA VAL A 500 -30.32 -19.60 70.65
C VAL A 500 -31.05 -20.78 71.29
N THR A 501 -31.54 -21.70 70.48
CA THR A 501 -32.12 -22.98 70.94
C THR A 501 -31.36 -24.13 70.29
N ASP A 502 -31.13 -25.21 71.03
CA ASP A 502 -30.18 -26.25 70.66
C ASP A 502 -30.60 -27.03 69.40
N ASP A 503 -31.88 -26.99 69.03
CA ASP A 503 -32.44 -27.63 67.83
C ASP A 503 -32.72 -26.65 66.66
N ASP A 504 -32.34 -25.37 66.75
CA ASP A 504 -32.59 -24.37 65.68
C ASP A 504 -31.30 -23.85 65.04
N SER A 505 -30.95 -24.43 63.89
CA SER A 505 -29.81 -24.01 63.08
C SER A 505 -29.88 -22.54 62.63
N ALA A 506 -31.08 -21.95 62.50
CA ALA A 506 -31.21 -20.54 62.16
C ALA A 506 -30.77 -19.64 63.32
N SER A 507 -31.09 -20.02 64.57
CA SER A 507 -30.65 -19.30 65.77
C SER A 507 -29.13 -19.39 65.98
N ILE A 508 -28.51 -20.54 65.68
CA ILE A 508 -27.05 -20.74 65.72
C ILE A 508 -26.34 -19.88 64.67
N ASN A 509 -26.85 -19.86 63.43
CA ASN A 509 -26.30 -19.03 62.36
C ASN A 509 -26.44 -17.53 62.67
N LEU A 510 -27.57 -17.13 63.23
CA LEU A 510 -27.80 -15.76 63.69
C LEU A 510 -26.77 -15.36 64.75
N HIS A 511 -26.53 -16.21 65.74
CA HIS A 511 -25.50 -15.97 66.76
C HIS A 511 -24.09 -15.86 66.15
N ARG A 512 -23.73 -16.74 65.22
CA ARG A 512 -22.44 -16.67 64.51
C ARG A 512 -22.25 -15.37 63.75
N ASP A 513 -23.27 -14.92 63.02
CA ASP A 513 -23.19 -13.69 62.23
C ASP A 513 -23.04 -12.45 63.12
N ILE A 514 -23.74 -12.40 64.25
CA ILE A 514 -23.61 -11.33 65.24
C ILE A 514 -22.23 -11.36 65.90
N SER A 515 -21.76 -12.55 66.32
CA SER A 515 -20.43 -12.71 66.93
C SER A 515 -19.32 -12.29 65.97
N ARG A 516 -19.40 -12.63 64.68
CA ARG A 516 -18.45 -12.12 63.67
C ARG A 516 -18.53 -10.61 63.52
N LEU A 517 -19.74 -10.04 63.47
CA LEU A 517 -19.94 -8.60 63.34
C LEU A 517 -19.38 -7.82 64.54
N LEU A 518 -19.50 -8.37 65.76
CA LEU A 518 -18.99 -7.79 67.00
C LEU A 518 -17.54 -8.20 67.33
N GLY A 519 -16.87 -8.96 66.44
CA GLY A 519 -15.50 -9.40 66.64
C GLY A 519 -15.29 -10.39 67.81
N ARG A 520 -16.31 -11.18 68.16
CA ARG A 520 -16.26 -12.18 69.23
C ARG A 520 -15.59 -13.48 68.73
N PRO A 521 -14.75 -14.13 69.57
CA PRO A 521 -14.19 -15.44 69.24
C PRO A 521 -15.32 -16.47 69.11
N LEU A 522 -15.24 -17.32 68.09
CA LEU A 522 -16.20 -18.38 67.81
C LEU A 522 -15.48 -19.73 67.81
N PRO A 523 -16.02 -20.77 68.48
CA PRO A 523 -15.51 -22.13 68.36
C PRO A 523 -15.65 -22.66 66.93
N SER A 524 -14.74 -23.56 66.56
CA SER A 524 -14.69 -24.18 65.23
C SER A 524 -15.76 -25.26 65.01
N SER A 525 -16.32 -25.84 66.08
CA SER A 525 -17.36 -26.88 66.00
C SER A 525 -18.70 -26.39 66.57
N ASP A 526 -19.81 -26.95 66.07
CA ASP A 526 -21.16 -26.66 66.57
C ASP A 526 -21.34 -27.15 68.01
N THR A 527 -20.71 -28.27 68.38
CA THR A 527 -20.76 -28.85 69.73
C THR A 527 -20.11 -27.92 70.74
N ASP A 528 -18.89 -27.45 70.47
CA ASP A 528 -18.17 -26.52 71.36
C ASP A 528 -18.91 -25.19 71.47
N LEU A 529 -19.54 -24.74 70.37
CA LEU A 529 -20.36 -23.52 70.37
C LEU A 529 -21.60 -23.69 71.27
N LEU A 530 -22.30 -24.81 71.22
CA LEU A 530 -23.46 -25.05 72.09
C LEU A 530 -23.06 -25.15 73.57
N GLU A 531 -21.92 -25.76 73.88
CA GLU A 531 -21.38 -25.79 75.24
C GLU A 531 -21.02 -24.39 75.75
N GLN A 532 -20.36 -23.57 74.92
CA GLN A 532 -20.06 -22.17 75.24
C GLN A 532 -21.35 -21.37 75.46
N LEU A 533 -22.35 -21.54 74.60
CA LEU A 533 -23.64 -20.85 74.74
C LEU A 533 -24.37 -21.26 76.02
N ALA A 534 -24.30 -22.53 76.43
CA ALA A 534 -24.88 -22.97 77.69
C ALA A 534 -24.17 -22.32 78.90
N HIS A 535 -22.85 -22.18 78.85
CA HIS A 535 -22.08 -21.46 79.86
C HIS A 535 -22.47 -19.97 79.91
N ASP A 536 -22.53 -19.31 78.75
CA ASP A 536 -22.90 -17.91 78.60
C ASP A 536 -24.32 -17.63 79.12
N ARG A 537 -25.29 -18.50 78.82
CA ARG A 537 -26.66 -18.44 79.37
C ARG A 537 -26.64 -18.50 80.90
N THR A 538 -25.84 -19.41 81.47
CA THR A 538 -25.71 -19.54 82.94
C THR A 538 -25.14 -18.28 83.56
N GLN A 539 -24.13 -17.67 82.95
CA GLN A 539 -23.58 -16.40 83.41
C GLN A 539 -24.60 -15.26 83.35
N LEU A 540 -25.35 -15.13 82.24
CA LEU A 540 -26.39 -14.10 82.09
C LEU A 540 -27.49 -14.20 83.14
N HIS A 541 -27.90 -15.43 83.50
CA HIS A 541 -28.90 -15.66 84.54
C HIS A 541 -28.41 -15.26 85.94
N ASN A 542 -27.09 -15.30 86.18
CA ASN A 542 -26.50 -15.00 87.48
C ASN A 542 -26.10 -13.52 87.65
N GLN A 543 -26.15 -12.71 86.59
CA GLN A 543 -25.92 -11.26 86.65
C GLN A 543 -27.16 -10.56 87.23
N ARG A 544 -27.08 -10.12 88.50
CA ARG A 544 -28.15 -9.40 89.20
C ARG A 544 -28.28 -7.95 88.78
#